data_AF-A0A812Q1H9-F1
#
_entry.id   AF-A0A812Q1H9-F1
#
_cell.length_a   1.000
_cell.length_b   1.000
_cell.length_c   1.000
_cell.angle_alpha   90.00
_cell.angle_beta   90.00
_cell.angle_gamma   90.00
#
_symmetry.space_group_name_H-M   'P 1'
#
loop_
_entity.id
_entity.type
_entity.pdbx_description
1 polymer ?
#
loop_
_entity_poly.entity_id
_entity_poly.type
_entity_poly.pdbx_seq_one_letter_code
_entity_poly.pdbx_strand_id
1 'polypeptide(L)'
;MWRLLCAVAGASLTVAVPNGQSRHVDAGVLRDLNEIEAGLYARNLTAVKSVLLTVAGSSNLTGEEVDEILDGVNGIVNDTLEPSVKTDFAIAQDQMDGFYELFLKCEEDQLHAFNRSVTDQASIVQFTSSHELCRKQQSLIADQVVSCTTLLTAAESIQSAKCTLYSETDVLPTTPPCLSHGGEDVEAYHERQIQEFEASLSNLLLRKHECGNATERLTTQRGQCTSANTSLSDVRNECDFKQLKLDNSVCDLSAKMGIDCAAYNTCRQQAMYSFMEANSSVSVTEEELKVTWKMLQQVRCMVDAAKNRDPHLVAICSERKNYSVAHLTINYTGVPPFAPCQTLSEPPGSPQYMEAMYAKMPKNAPVSACQASCCLRNTTFAR
;
A
#
# COMPACT_ATOMS: atom_id res chain seq x y z
N MET A 1 -37.77 10.05 -47.56
CA MET A 1 -38.33 10.09 -46.19
C MET A 1 -37.55 9.18 -45.24
N TRP A 2 -36.21 9.16 -45.33
CA TRP A 2 -35.30 8.40 -44.46
C TRP A 2 -34.07 9.29 -44.17
N ARG A 3 -34.32 10.35 -43.39
CA ARG A 3 -33.31 11.23 -42.79
C ARG A 3 -33.71 11.44 -41.35
N LEU A 4 -33.23 10.59 -40.46
CA LEU A 4 -33.13 10.75 -39.01
C LEU A 4 -32.65 9.38 -38.48
N LEU A 5 -31.65 9.41 -37.59
CA LEU A 5 -30.97 8.26 -36.94
C LEU A 5 -29.68 7.76 -37.61
N CYS A 6 -28.66 8.62 -37.59
CA CYS A 6 -27.26 8.22 -37.38
C CYS A 6 -26.50 9.47 -36.96
N ALA A 7 -26.73 9.88 -35.71
CA ALA A 7 -25.98 10.95 -35.05
C ALA A 7 -25.64 10.52 -33.62
N VAL A 8 -25.07 9.32 -33.46
CA VAL A 8 -24.33 8.89 -32.25
C VAL A 8 -23.12 8.02 -32.63
N ALA A 9 -22.57 8.17 -33.84
CA ALA A 9 -21.30 7.56 -34.21
C ALA A 9 -20.23 8.66 -34.23
N GLY A 10 -19.27 8.59 -33.31
CA GLY A 10 -18.08 9.45 -33.34
C GLY A 10 -18.01 10.57 -32.29
N ALA A 11 -18.53 10.37 -31.08
CA ALA A 11 -18.00 11.10 -29.93
C ALA A 11 -16.88 10.25 -29.31
N SER A 12 -15.63 10.58 -29.62
CA SER A 12 -14.48 10.11 -28.86
C SER A 12 -14.77 10.28 -27.37
N LEU A 13 -14.83 9.16 -26.64
CA LEU A 13 -14.85 9.17 -25.18
C LEU A 13 -13.45 9.50 -24.65
N THR A 14 -12.97 10.70 -24.95
CA THR A 14 -12.06 11.42 -24.05
C THR A 14 -12.89 12.39 -23.24
N VAL A 15 -13.72 11.85 -22.33
CA VAL A 15 -14.22 12.62 -21.20
C VAL A 15 -13.24 12.38 -20.07
N ALA A 16 -12.34 13.33 -19.83
CA ALA A 16 -11.74 13.45 -18.53
C ALA A 16 -12.88 13.69 -17.54
N VAL A 17 -13.20 12.68 -16.71
CA VAL A 17 -14.18 12.81 -15.64
C VAL A 17 -13.41 13.19 -14.36
N PRO A 18 -13.52 14.44 -13.88
CA PRO A 18 -13.20 14.73 -12.49
C PRO A 18 -14.36 14.19 -11.65
N ASN A 19 -14.06 13.32 -10.68
CA ASN A 19 -14.99 12.69 -9.72
C ASN A 19 -15.84 11.52 -10.26
N GLY A 20 -15.26 10.31 -10.25
CA GLY A 20 -15.80 9.12 -9.57
C GLY A 20 -17.23 8.61 -9.83
N GLN A 21 -18.00 9.16 -10.77
CA GLN A 21 -19.28 8.61 -11.20
C GLN A 21 -19.17 8.13 -12.65
N SER A 22 -18.91 6.84 -12.81
CA SER A 22 -19.06 6.16 -14.10
C SER A 22 -20.53 6.17 -14.49
N ARG A 23 -20.87 6.81 -15.61
CA ARG A 23 -22.16 6.56 -16.28
C ARG A 23 -22.04 5.19 -16.93
N HIS A 24 -22.55 4.17 -16.23
CA HIS A 24 -22.89 2.89 -16.84
C HIS A 24 -23.84 3.17 -18.01
N VAL A 25 -23.34 3.07 -19.24
CA VAL A 25 -24.20 2.73 -20.36
C VAL A 25 -24.50 1.25 -20.17
N ASP A 26 -25.74 0.93 -19.85
CA ASP A 26 -26.20 -0.42 -19.60
C ASP A 26 -25.92 -1.27 -20.85
N ALA A 27 -25.06 -2.28 -20.75
CA ALA A 27 -24.68 -3.08 -21.91
C ALA A 27 -25.85 -3.91 -22.44
N GLY A 28 -26.93 -4.08 -21.66
CA GLY A 28 -28.20 -4.60 -22.15
C GLY A 28 -28.76 -3.75 -23.30
N VAL A 29 -28.65 -2.41 -23.18
CA VAL A 29 -29.12 -1.48 -24.23
C VAL A 29 -28.26 -1.56 -25.49
N LEU A 30 -26.94 -1.76 -25.35
CA LEU A 30 -26.04 -1.92 -26.49
C LEU A 30 -26.24 -3.27 -27.21
N ARG A 31 -26.45 -4.36 -26.46
CA ARG A 31 -26.78 -5.66 -27.03
C ARG A 31 -28.09 -5.61 -27.80
N ASP A 32 -29.14 -5.05 -27.19
CA ASP A 32 -30.46 -4.97 -27.80
C ASP A 32 -30.44 -4.10 -29.08
N LEU A 33 -29.64 -3.03 -29.12
CA LEU A 33 -29.46 -2.21 -30.33
C LEU A 33 -28.71 -2.96 -31.43
N ASN A 34 -27.64 -3.68 -31.10
CA ASN A 34 -26.86 -4.46 -32.06
C ASN A 34 -27.70 -5.60 -32.68
N GLU A 35 -28.47 -6.33 -31.87
CA GLU A 35 -29.36 -7.40 -32.36
C GLU A 35 -30.46 -6.85 -33.29
N ILE A 36 -30.98 -5.65 -33.02
CA ILE A 36 -31.96 -4.98 -33.88
C ILE A 36 -31.35 -4.61 -35.23
N GLU A 37 -30.13 -4.08 -35.22
CA GLU A 37 -29.46 -3.61 -36.44
C GLU A 37 -28.98 -4.77 -37.32
N ALA A 38 -28.35 -5.79 -36.74
CA ALA A 38 -27.99 -7.03 -37.44
C ALA A 38 -29.22 -7.78 -37.98
N GLY A 39 -30.31 -7.81 -37.19
CA GLY A 39 -31.60 -8.33 -37.61
C GLY A 39 -32.19 -7.56 -38.80
N LEU A 40 -31.98 -6.25 -38.87
CA LEU A 40 -32.37 -5.42 -40.02
C LEU A 40 -31.55 -5.78 -41.28
N TYR A 41 -30.22 -5.93 -41.14
CA TYR A 41 -29.34 -6.29 -42.25
C TYR A 41 -29.71 -7.65 -42.86
N ALA A 42 -29.91 -8.67 -42.03
CA ALA A 42 -30.28 -10.01 -42.49
C ALA A 42 -31.65 -10.03 -43.19
N ARG A 43 -32.64 -9.28 -42.66
CA ARG A 43 -33.96 -9.15 -43.28
C ARG A 43 -33.89 -8.44 -44.63
N ASN A 44 -33.13 -7.35 -44.71
CA ASN A 44 -32.94 -6.60 -45.95
C ASN A 44 -32.24 -7.47 -47.01
N LEU A 45 -31.19 -8.21 -46.64
CA LEU A 45 -30.48 -9.09 -47.58
C LEU A 45 -31.33 -10.26 -48.06
N THR A 46 -32.22 -10.79 -47.23
CA THR A 46 -33.16 -11.85 -47.62
C THR A 46 -34.20 -11.33 -48.62
N ALA A 47 -34.70 -10.10 -48.42
CA ALA A 47 -35.58 -9.44 -49.37
C ALA A 47 -34.86 -9.18 -50.71
N VAL A 48 -33.62 -8.68 -50.67
CA VAL A 48 -32.79 -8.45 -51.87
C VAL A 48 -32.57 -9.75 -52.65
N LYS A 49 -32.26 -10.86 -51.99
CA LYS A 49 -32.15 -12.18 -52.65
C LYS A 49 -33.45 -12.58 -53.36
N SER A 50 -34.59 -12.37 -52.72
CA SER A 50 -35.90 -12.69 -53.30
C SER A 50 -36.21 -11.85 -54.54
N VAL A 51 -35.85 -10.57 -54.51
CA VAL A 51 -35.93 -9.68 -55.68
C VAL A 51 -35.02 -10.18 -56.80
N LEU A 52 -33.76 -10.52 -56.51
CA LEU A 52 -32.81 -11.02 -57.51
C LEU A 52 -33.28 -12.32 -58.18
N LEU A 53 -33.86 -13.27 -57.42
CA LEU A 53 -34.45 -14.49 -57.99
C LEU A 53 -35.64 -14.18 -58.91
N THR A 54 -36.46 -13.20 -58.54
CA THR A 54 -37.62 -12.79 -59.34
C THR A 54 -37.18 -12.08 -60.63
N VAL A 55 -36.20 -11.20 -60.54
CA VAL A 55 -35.64 -10.45 -61.68
C VAL A 55 -34.95 -11.42 -62.66
N ALA A 56 -34.17 -12.38 -62.17
CA ALA A 56 -33.50 -13.38 -63.02
C ALA A 56 -34.47 -14.32 -63.77
N GLY A 57 -35.68 -14.53 -63.25
CA GLY A 57 -36.70 -15.38 -63.86
C GLY A 57 -37.78 -14.64 -64.66
N SER A 58 -37.75 -13.30 -64.69
CA SER A 58 -38.81 -12.50 -65.31
C SER A 58 -38.65 -12.39 -66.81
N SER A 59 -39.67 -12.81 -67.57
CA SER A 59 -39.78 -12.55 -69.01
C SER A 59 -40.40 -11.19 -69.34
N ASN A 60 -40.88 -10.45 -68.32
CA ASN A 60 -41.68 -9.24 -68.47
C ASN A 60 -40.88 -7.94 -68.27
N LEU A 61 -39.60 -8.02 -67.89
CA LEU A 61 -38.72 -6.87 -67.74
C LEU A 61 -37.84 -6.71 -68.98
N THR A 62 -37.61 -5.47 -69.40
CA THR A 62 -36.65 -5.16 -70.46
C THR A 62 -35.22 -5.31 -69.95
N GLY A 63 -34.26 -5.49 -70.86
CA GLY A 63 -32.85 -5.64 -70.48
C GLY A 63 -32.30 -4.45 -69.69
N GLU A 64 -32.74 -3.23 -70.01
CA GLU A 64 -32.31 -1.99 -69.38
C GLU A 64 -32.85 -1.85 -67.94
N GLU A 65 -34.11 -2.21 -67.71
CA GLU A 65 -34.71 -2.23 -66.36
C GLU A 65 -34.03 -3.23 -65.42
N VAL A 66 -33.61 -4.39 -65.97
CA VAL A 66 -32.85 -5.38 -65.19
C VAL A 66 -31.48 -4.82 -64.79
N ASP A 67 -30.78 -4.18 -65.73
CA ASP A 67 -29.44 -3.64 -65.46
C ASP A 67 -29.48 -2.51 -64.42
N GLU A 68 -30.48 -1.62 -64.46
CA GLU A 68 -30.67 -0.56 -63.46
C GLU A 68 -30.92 -1.11 -62.04
N ILE A 69 -31.76 -2.15 -61.92
CA ILE A 69 -32.02 -2.81 -60.63
C ILE A 69 -30.74 -3.46 -60.09
N LEU A 70 -29.99 -4.16 -60.95
CA LEU A 70 -28.77 -4.85 -60.57
C LEU A 70 -27.68 -3.86 -60.14
N ASP A 71 -27.57 -2.71 -60.82
CA ASP A 71 -26.64 -1.65 -60.43
C ASP A 71 -27.04 -0.99 -59.11
N GLY A 72 -28.33 -0.74 -58.87
CA GLY A 72 -28.84 -0.25 -57.59
C GLY A 72 -28.53 -1.20 -56.43
N VAL A 73 -28.76 -2.50 -56.61
CA VAL A 73 -28.43 -3.52 -55.59
C VAL A 73 -26.92 -3.58 -55.36
N ASN A 74 -26.12 -3.56 -56.44
CA ASN A 74 -24.66 -3.58 -56.34
C ASN A 74 -24.13 -2.36 -55.57
N GLY A 75 -24.68 -1.17 -55.82
CA GLY A 75 -24.36 0.05 -55.09
C GLY A 75 -24.67 -0.07 -53.60
N ILE A 76 -25.87 -0.57 -53.23
CA ILE A 76 -26.21 -0.78 -51.81
C ILE A 76 -25.23 -1.75 -51.14
N VAL A 77 -24.89 -2.85 -51.81
CA VAL A 77 -23.98 -3.86 -51.24
C VAL A 77 -22.56 -3.33 -51.09
N ASN A 78 -22.04 -2.61 -52.10
CA ASN A 78 -20.65 -2.17 -52.14
C ASN A 78 -20.39 -0.88 -51.37
N ASP A 79 -21.33 0.07 -51.44
CA ASP A 79 -21.12 1.42 -50.93
C ASP A 79 -21.71 1.61 -49.53
N THR A 80 -22.63 0.74 -49.11
CA THR A 80 -23.30 0.86 -47.81
C THR A 80 -23.02 -0.35 -46.92
N LEU A 81 -23.39 -1.56 -47.36
CA LEU A 81 -23.43 -2.72 -46.47
C LEU A 81 -22.04 -3.31 -46.16
N GLU A 82 -21.17 -3.47 -47.16
CA GLU A 82 -19.79 -3.92 -46.90
C GLU A 82 -19.02 -2.94 -45.98
N PRO A 83 -19.04 -1.61 -46.23
CA PRO A 83 -18.41 -0.65 -45.32
C PRO A 83 -18.97 -0.68 -43.91
N SER A 84 -20.29 -0.87 -43.74
CA SER A 84 -20.90 -1.02 -42.40
C SER A 84 -20.32 -2.23 -41.66
N VAL A 85 -20.34 -3.42 -42.28
CA VAL A 85 -19.79 -4.64 -41.65
C VAL A 85 -18.33 -4.48 -41.23
N LYS A 86 -17.52 -3.80 -42.05
CA LYS A 86 -16.11 -3.51 -41.71
C LYS A 86 -15.98 -2.52 -40.55
N THR A 87 -16.86 -1.54 -40.49
CA THR A 87 -16.89 -0.52 -39.43
C THR A 87 -17.31 -1.15 -38.11
N ASP A 88 -18.36 -1.95 -38.11
CA ASP A 88 -18.86 -2.66 -36.94
C ASP A 88 -17.82 -3.66 -36.41
N PHE A 89 -17.12 -4.37 -37.30
CA PHE A 89 -15.98 -5.21 -36.93
C PHE A 89 -14.86 -4.39 -36.26
N ALA A 90 -14.48 -3.25 -36.82
CA ALA A 90 -13.44 -2.40 -36.25
C ALA A 90 -13.84 -1.84 -34.88
N ILE A 91 -15.11 -1.45 -34.69
CA ILE A 91 -15.64 -1.00 -33.39
C ILE A 91 -15.58 -2.13 -32.37
N ALA A 92 -15.99 -3.34 -32.75
CA ALA A 92 -15.93 -4.50 -31.87
C ALA A 92 -14.49 -4.87 -31.47
N GLN A 93 -13.53 -4.75 -32.41
CA GLN A 93 -12.12 -4.99 -32.11
C GLN A 93 -11.55 -3.89 -31.18
N ASP A 94 -11.81 -2.62 -31.47
CA ASP A 94 -11.36 -1.48 -30.65
C ASP A 94 -11.92 -1.56 -29.23
N GLN A 95 -13.17 -1.99 -29.09
CA GLN A 95 -13.78 -2.24 -27.79
C GLN A 95 -13.01 -3.29 -26.98
N MET A 96 -12.60 -4.41 -27.59
CA MET A 96 -11.83 -5.46 -26.91
C MET A 96 -10.41 -5.00 -26.56
N ASP A 97 -9.76 -4.27 -27.48
CA ASP A 97 -8.42 -3.71 -27.25
C ASP A 97 -8.45 -2.68 -26.10
N GLY A 98 -9.51 -1.86 -26.02
CA GLY A 98 -9.71 -0.91 -24.93
C GLY A 98 -9.80 -1.56 -23.55
N PHE A 99 -10.39 -2.74 -23.41
CA PHE A 99 -10.42 -3.45 -22.13
C PHE A 99 -9.05 -3.96 -21.71
N TYR A 100 -8.23 -4.41 -22.67
CA TYR A 100 -6.85 -4.81 -22.38
C TYR A 100 -6.04 -3.64 -21.82
N GLU A 101 -6.18 -2.45 -22.41
CA GLU A 101 -5.54 -1.22 -21.92
C GLU A 101 -6.02 -0.82 -20.51
N LEU A 102 -7.29 -1.06 -20.17
CA LEU A 102 -7.79 -0.83 -18.80
C LEU A 102 -7.08 -1.72 -17.78
N PHE A 103 -6.83 -3.00 -18.11
CA PHE A 103 -6.05 -3.87 -17.23
C PHE A 103 -4.61 -3.37 -17.09
N LEU A 104 -3.94 -3.04 -18.21
CA LEU A 104 -2.57 -2.52 -18.17
C LEU A 104 -2.46 -1.28 -17.29
N LYS A 105 -3.45 -0.39 -17.35
CA LYS A 105 -3.50 0.78 -16.47
C LYS A 105 -3.62 0.42 -14.99
N CYS A 106 -4.45 -0.56 -14.62
CA CYS A 106 -4.51 -1.04 -13.24
C CYS A 106 -3.15 -1.59 -12.78
N GLU A 107 -2.45 -2.35 -13.62
CA GLU A 107 -1.12 -2.90 -13.30
C GLU A 107 -0.06 -1.78 -13.18
N GLU A 108 -0.09 -0.78 -14.06
CA GLU A 108 0.80 0.38 -13.99
C GLU A 108 0.57 1.19 -12.71
N ASP A 109 -0.68 1.47 -12.36
CA ASP A 109 -1.04 2.20 -11.14
C ASP A 109 -0.59 1.44 -9.88
N GLN A 110 -0.70 0.10 -9.88
CA GLN A 110 -0.19 -0.74 -8.79
C GLN A 110 1.34 -0.64 -8.67
N LEU A 111 2.06 -0.69 -9.79
CA LEU A 111 3.51 -0.58 -9.81
C LEU A 111 3.96 0.80 -9.31
N HIS A 112 3.31 1.88 -9.76
CA HIS A 112 3.59 3.25 -9.28
C HIS A 112 3.33 3.38 -7.78
N ALA A 113 2.23 2.80 -7.29
CA ALA A 113 1.92 2.76 -5.86
C ALA A 113 3.00 2.05 -5.06
N PHE A 114 3.40 0.86 -5.52
CA PHE A 114 4.45 0.07 -4.87
C PHE A 114 5.79 0.82 -4.83
N ASN A 115 6.20 1.47 -5.93
CA ASN A 115 7.44 2.25 -5.97
C ASN A 115 7.42 3.45 -5.00
N ARG A 116 6.26 4.07 -4.78
CA ARG A 116 6.11 5.09 -3.73
C ARG A 116 6.30 4.49 -2.34
N SER A 117 5.71 3.32 -2.07
CA SER A 117 5.89 2.61 -0.79
C SER A 117 7.34 2.20 -0.53
N VAL A 118 8.09 1.78 -1.56
CA VAL A 118 9.54 1.51 -1.45
C VAL A 118 10.32 2.78 -1.05
N THR A 119 9.93 3.94 -1.60
CA THR A 119 10.55 5.22 -1.24
C THR A 119 10.26 5.58 0.22
N ASP A 120 9.02 5.39 0.69
CA ASP A 120 8.62 5.64 2.07
C ASP A 120 9.38 4.72 3.06
N GLN A 121 9.65 3.47 2.64
CA GLN A 121 10.41 2.51 3.43
C GLN A 121 11.85 2.96 3.72
N ALA A 122 12.47 3.79 2.88
CA ALA A 122 13.81 4.32 3.13
C ALA A 122 13.87 5.16 4.42
N SER A 123 12.81 5.88 4.76
CA SER A 123 12.73 6.65 6.00
C SER A 123 12.66 5.76 7.24
N ILE A 124 12.02 4.59 7.12
CA ILE A 124 11.92 3.60 8.21
C ILE A 124 13.31 3.08 8.59
N VAL A 125 14.19 2.84 7.62
CA VAL A 125 15.58 2.40 7.87
C VAL A 125 16.33 3.45 8.70
N GLN A 126 16.13 4.74 8.41
CA GLN A 126 16.75 5.83 9.17
C GLN A 126 16.21 5.92 10.59
N PHE A 127 14.89 5.83 10.77
CA PHE A 127 14.27 5.84 12.10
C PHE A 127 14.68 4.64 12.94
N THR A 128 14.79 3.47 12.32
CA THR A 128 15.31 2.24 12.96
C THR A 128 16.71 2.52 13.51
N SER A 129 17.63 2.92 12.64
CA SER A 129 19.03 3.18 13.03
C SER A 129 19.14 4.25 14.14
N SER A 130 18.34 5.32 14.06
CA SER A 130 18.33 6.38 15.06
C SER A 130 17.80 5.91 16.42
N HIS A 131 16.73 5.12 16.43
CA HIS A 131 16.18 4.53 17.65
C HIS A 131 17.16 3.54 18.29
N GLU A 132 17.77 2.64 17.50
CA GLU A 132 18.74 1.67 18.03
C GLU A 132 19.94 2.35 18.69
N LEU A 133 20.48 3.39 18.05
CA LEU A 133 21.58 4.16 18.62
C LEU A 133 21.18 4.83 19.94
N CYS A 134 19.97 5.37 20.00
CA CYS A 134 19.44 5.96 21.23
C CYS A 134 19.36 4.94 22.37
N ARG A 135 18.85 3.72 22.11
CA ARG A 135 18.78 2.67 23.14
C ARG A 135 20.15 2.20 23.61
N LYS A 136 21.16 2.19 22.73
CA LYS A 136 22.56 1.95 23.13
C LYS A 136 23.08 3.04 24.05
N GLN A 137 22.81 4.31 23.76
CA GLN A 137 23.18 5.42 24.64
C GLN A 137 22.45 5.36 25.99
N GLN A 138 21.15 5.05 25.99
CA GLN A 138 20.36 4.84 27.20
C GLN A 138 20.98 3.74 28.07
N SER A 139 21.39 2.61 27.48
CA SER A 139 22.07 1.51 28.18
C SER A 139 23.34 1.98 28.88
N LEU A 140 24.20 2.76 28.21
CA LEU A 140 25.44 3.26 28.81
C LEU A 140 25.17 4.16 30.02
N ILE A 141 24.15 5.01 29.95
CA ILE A 141 23.75 5.88 31.07
C ILE A 141 23.12 5.06 32.19
N ALA A 142 22.35 4.02 31.86
CA ALA A 142 21.79 3.10 32.85
C ALA A 142 22.90 2.40 33.66
N ASP A 143 23.97 1.97 33.00
CA ASP A 143 25.13 1.37 33.67
C ASP A 143 25.85 2.39 34.57
N GLN A 144 25.92 3.66 34.16
CA GLN A 144 26.45 4.75 35.01
C GLN A 144 25.58 4.98 36.25
N VAL A 145 24.25 4.92 36.13
CA VAL A 145 23.34 5.00 37.27
C VAL A 145 23.58 3.85 38.25
N VAL A 146 23.71 2.61 37.76
CA VAL A 146 24.03 1.44 38.60
C VAL A 146 25.37 1.62 39.34
N SER A 147 26.40 2.08 38.62
CA SER A 147 27.69 2.40 39.24
C SER A 147 27.56 3.51 40.29
N CYS A 148 26.77 4.55 40.02
CA CYS A 148 26.56 5.65 40.93
C CYS A 148 25.84 5.20 42.21
N THR A 149 24.80 4.38 42.10
CA THR A 149 24.08 3.80 43.23
C THR A 149 25.03 2.99 44.12
N THR A 150 25.92 2.21 43.53
CA THR A 150 26.93 1.44 44.28
C THR A 150 27.86 2.35 45.07
N LEU A 151 28.36 3.42 44.45
CA LEU A 151 29.23 4.40 45.12
C LEU A 151 28.48 5.21 46.19
N LEU A 152 27.20 5.51 45.98
CA LEU A 152 26.35 6.18 46.95
C LEU A 152 26.20 5.35 48.22
N THR A 153 25.87 4.07 48.10
CA THR A 153 25.78 3.16 49.25
C THR A 153 27.10 3.05 50.01
N ALA A 154 28.24 3.00 49.30
CA ALA A 154 29.55 3.01 49.93
C ALA A 154 29.81 4.33 50.70
N ALA A 155 29.46 5.48 50.11
CA ALA A 155 29.60 6.78 50.74
C ALA A 155 28.71 6.92 51.98
N GLU A 156 27.48 6.39 51.95
CA GLU A 156 26.57 6.34 53.10
C GLU A 156 27.16 5.53 54.25
N SER A 157 27.72 4.36 53.97
CA SER A 157 28.39 3.52 54.97
C SER A 157 29.60 4.21 55.60
N ILE A 158 30.45 4.85 54.78
CA ILE A 158 31.63 5.57 55.27
C ILE A 158 31.21 6.77 56.14
N GLN A 159 30.23 7.55 55.69
CA GLN A 159 29.73 8.70 56.44
C GLN A 159 29.16 8.26 57.79
N SER A 160 28.32 7.22 57.79
CA SER A 160 27.75 6.67 59.02
C SER A 160 28.84 6.23 59.99
N ALA A 161 29.80 5.43 59.53
CA ALA A 161 30.88 4.94 60.39
C ALA A 161 31.74 6.07 60.97
N LYS A 162 32.14 7.06 60.16
CA LYS A 162 32.96 8.19 60.61
C LYS A 162 32.22 9.10 61.58
N CYS A 163 30.93 9.34 61.34
CA CYS A 163 30.13 10.19 62.21
C CYS A 163 29.72 9.50 63.52
N THR A 164 29.53 8.18 63.51
CA THR A 164 29.39 7.40 64.77
C THR A 164 30.62 7.54 65.65
N LEU A 165 31.83 7.33 65.10
CA LEU A 165 33.08 7.51 65.86
C LEU A 165 33.23 8.93 66.42
N TYR A 166 32.84 9.96 65.66
CA TYR A 166 32.80 11.33 66.17
C TYR A 166 31.82 11.46 67.34
N SER A 167 30.58 10.98 67.20
CA SER A 167 29.57 11.07 68.26
C SER A 167 29.95 10.33 69.54
N GLU A 168 30.67 9.22 69.43
CA GLU A 168 31.21 8.47 70.57
C GLU A 168 32.39 9.21 71.25
N THR A 169 33.12 10.03 70.49
CA THR A 169 34.23 10.84 71.01
C THR A 169 33.75 12.18 71.58
N ASP A 170 32.64 12.72 71.08
CA ASP A 170 32.04 14.01 71.47
C ASP A 170 31.18 13.90 72.73
N VAL A 171 31.75 13.28 73.77
CA VAL A 171 31.10 13.03 75.06
C VAL A 171 31.99 13.55 76.18
N LEU A 172 31.39 14.31 77.11
CA LEU A 172 32.10 14.76 78.30
C LEU A 172 32.40 13.56 79.22
N PRO A 173 33.64 13.41 79.74
CA PRO A 173 33.96 12.34 80.68
C PRO A 173 33.08 12.40 81.93
N THR A 174 32.47 11.28 82.30
CA THR A 174 31.59 11.18 83.48
C THR A 174 32.34 10.84 84.77
N THR A 175 33.56 10.33 84.66
CA THR A 175 34.47 10.06 85.79
C THR A 175 35.63 11.05 85.75
N PRO A 176 36.10 11.59 86.89
CA PRO A 176 37.22 12.53 86.89
C PRO A 176 38.47 11.84 86.32
N PRO A 177 39.05 12.31 85.19
CA PRO A 177 40.30 11.78 84.65
C PRO A 177 41.52 12.12 85.51
N CYS A 178 41.30 12.91 86.57
CA CYS A 178 42.31 13.58 87.38
C CYS A 178 42.85 12.75 88.56
N LEU A 179 42.87 11.41 88.44
CA LEU A 179 43.45 10.58 89.50
C LEU A 179 44.97 10.51 89.33
N SER A 180 45.71 10.65 90.43
CA SER A 180 47.16 10.47 90.40
C SER A 180 47.52 8.99 90.24
N HIS A 181 48.65 8.72 89.59
CA HIS A 181 49.23 7.39 89.54
C HIS A 181 50.11 7.16 90.78
N GLY A 182 50.23 5.90 91.21
CA GLY A 182 51.03 5.55 92.40
C GLY A 182 52.53 5.84 92.18
N GLY A 183 53.10 6.72 93.01
CA GLY A 183 54.53 7.07 92.98
C GLY A 183 54.91 8.21 92.04
N GLU A 184 53.94 8.91 91.46
CA GLU A 184 54.16 10.09 90.65
C GLU A 184 54.34 11.36 91.51
N ASP A 185 55.17 12.30 91.05
CA ASP A 185 55.28 13.64 91.65
C ASP A 185 54.28 14.66 91.06
N VAL A 186 54.19 15.84 91.67
CA VAL A 186 53.19 16.85 91.29
C VAL A 186 53.39 17.38 89.86
N GLU A 187 54.64 17.51 89.41
CA GLU A 187 54.95 18.03 88.08
C GLU A 187 54.57 17.02 86.99
N ALA A 188 54.98 15.76 87.17
CA ALA A 188 54.61 14.65 86.29
C ALA A 188 53.07 14.48 86.16
N TYR A 189 52.33 14.71 87.25
CA TYR A 189 50.87 14.68 87.26
C TYR A 189 50.27 15.73 86.34
N HIS A 190 50.67 16.99 86.49
CA HIS A 190 50.14 18.06 85.66
C HIS A 190 50.54 17.90 84.19
N GLU A 191 51.77 17.45 83.90
CA GLU A 191 52.22 17.17 82.52
C GLU A 191 51.41 16.06 81.85
N ARG A 192 51.18 14.92 82.53
CA ARG A 192 50.34 13.84 81.97
C ARG A 192 48.94 14.35 81.66
N GLN A 193 48.33 15.08 82.59
CA GLN A 193 46.96 15.58 82.41
C GLN A 193 46.87 16.52 81.21
N ILE A 194 47.83 17.43 81.04
CA ILE A 194 47.91 18.31 79.85
C ILE A 194 47.98 17.45 78.58
N GLN A 195 48.87 16.46 78.52
CA GLN A 195 49.03 15.59 77.36
C GLN A 195 47.75 14.78 77.03
N GLU A 196 47.07 14.25 78.05
CA GLU A 196 45.82 13.51 77.88
C GLU A 196 44.69 14.40 77.32
N PHE A 197 44.56 15.64 77.82
CA PHE A 197 43.57 16.59 77.32
C PHE A 197 43.89 17.05 75.88
N GLU A 198 45.16 17.33 75.60
CA GLU A 198 45.61 17.70 74.24
C GLU A 198 45.36 16.56 73.24
N ALA A 199 45.68 15.32 73.62
CA ALA A 199 45.42 14.15 72.79
C ALA A 199 43.92 13.92 72.57
N SER A 200 43.11 14.10 73.61
CA SER A 200 41.64 13.97 73.54
C SER A 200 41.02 15.02 72.62
N LEU A 201 41.44 16.29 72.77
CA LEU A 201 41.00 17.37 71.89
C LEU A 201 41.43 17.12 70.43
N SER A 202 42.67 16.68 70.22
CA SER A 202 43.19 16.35 68.89
C SER A 202 42.39 15.22 68.23
N ASN A 203 42.08 14.15 68.97
CA ASN A 203 41.23 13.05 68.48
C ASN A 203 39.81 13.55 68.16
N LEU A 204 39.19 14.34 69.04
CA LEU A 204 37.87 14.92 68.80
C LEU A 204 37.83 15.75 67.51
N LEU A 205 38.80 16.65 67.33
CA LEU A 205 38.90 17.50 66.14
C LEU A 205 39.14 16.68 64.87
N LEU A 206 39.99 15.64 64.94
CA LEU A 206 40.22 14.72 63.84
C LEU A 206 38.92 14.00 63.44
N ARG A 207 38.20 13.41 64.40
CA ARG A 207 36.93 12.70 64.10
C ARG A 207 35.86 13.64 63.56
N LYS A 208 35.75 14.85 64.11
CA LYS A 208 34.85 15.88 63.60
C LYS A 208 35.14 16.20 62.12
N HIS A 209 36.41 16.38 61.80
CA HIS A 209 36.85 16.64 60.42
C HIS A 209 36.60 15.44 59.49
N GLU A 210 36.90 14.20 59.92
CA GLU A 210 36.61 13.00 59.14
C GLU A 210 35.11 12.82 58.84
N CYS A 211 34.24 13.04 59.85
CA CYS A 211 32.79 13.02 59.67
C CYS A 211 32.32 14.13 58.71
N GLY A 212 32.86 15.35 58.84
CA GLY A 212 32.57 16.45 57.93
C GLY A 212 32.91 16.12 56.46
N ASN A 213 34.13 15.63 56.22
CA ASN A 213 34.58 15.24 54.88
C ASN A 213 33.75 14.10 54.29
N ALA A 214 33.39 13.11 55.10
CA ALA A 214 32.54 12.01 54.63
C ALA A 214 31.12 12.50 54.30
N THR A 215 30.59 13.45 55.07
CA THR A 215 29.28 14.09 54.82
C THR A 215 29.29 14.91 53.54
N GLU A 216 30.35 15.66 53.26
CA GLU A 216 30.51 16.39 52.01
C GLU A 216 30.58 15.42 50.81
N ARG A 217 31.42 14.38 50.89
CA ARG A 217 31.52 13.34 49.84
C ARG A 217 30.19 12.66 49.55
N LEU A 218 29.44 12.31 50.59
CA LEU A 218 28.10 11.75 50.44
C LEU A 218 27.16 12.72 49.71
N THR A 219 27.20 14.00 50.07
CA THR A 219 26.37 15.04 49.44
C THR A 219 26.72 15.22 47.97
N THR A 220 28.02 15.26 47.62
CA THR A 220 28.49 15.31 46.22
C THR A 220 28.05 14.08 45.44
N GLN A 221 28.24 12.88 45.99
CA GLN A 221 27.86 11.62 45.34
C GLN A 221 26.34 11.56 45.10
N ARG A 222 25.54 12.02 46.07
CA ARG A 222 24.09 12.12 45.91
C ARG A 222 23.71 13.06 44.77
N GLY A 223 24.36 14.23 44.67
CA GLY A 223 24.15 15.16 43.56
C GLY A 223 24.47 14.55 42.20
N GLN A 224 25.58 13.81 42.09
CA GLN A 224 25.96 13.10 40.86
C GLN A 224 24.93 12.04 40.47
N CYS A 225 24.45 11.23 41.43
CA CYS A 225 23.45 10.20 41.14
C CYS A 225 22.08 10.78 40.77
N THR A 226 21.67 11.89 41.39
CA THR A 226 20.46 12.61 40.99
C THR A 226 20.57 13.09 39.54
N SER A 227 21.70 13.70 39.17
CA SER A 227 21.94 14.16 37.79
C SER A 227 21.91 12.99 36.79
N ALA A 228 22.58 11.87 37.10
CA ALA A 228 22.62 10.70 36.23
C ALA A 228 21.23 10.08 36.03
N ASN A 229 20.40 10.02 37.08
CA ASN A 229 19.01 9.56 36.98
C ASN A 229 18.15 10.48 36.11
N THR A 230 18.30 11.80 36.25
CA THR A 230 17.63 12.76 35.37
C THR A 230 18.03 12.55 33.91
N SER A 231 19.34 12.44 33.63
CA SER A 231 19.83 12.16 32.27
C SER A 231 19.32 10.83 31.71
N LEU A 232 19.21 9.79 32.54
CA LEU A 232 18.62 8.51 32.14
C LEU A 232 17.15 8.67 31.76
N SER A 233 16.38 9.42 32.55
CA SER A 233 14.97 9.71 32.27
C SER A 233 14.80 10.50 30.98
N ASP A 234 15.63 11.52 30.76
CA ASP A 234 15.57 12.36 29.56
C ASP A 234 15.89 11.56 28.28
N VAL A 235 16.97 10.78 28.30
CA VAL A 235 17.35 9.93 27.16
C VAL A 235 16.30 8.84 26.93
N ARG A 236 15.72 8.26 28.00
CA ARG A 236 14.61 7.32 27.85
C ARG A 236 13.42 7.95 27.10
N ASN A 237 13.00 9.14 27.51
CA ASN A 237 11.90 9.86 26.87
C ASN A 237 12.22 10.17 25.39
N GLU A 238 13.46 10.55 25.09
CA GLU A 238 13.88 10.76 23.70
C GLU A 238 13.81 9.45 22.88
N CYS A 239 14.31 8.34 23.43
CA CYS A 239 14.26 7.06 22.74
C CYS A 239 12.83 6.56 22.55
N ASP A 240 11.96 6.72 23.55
CA ASP A 240 10.53 6.38 23.46
C ASP A 240 9.84 7.19 22.35
N PHE A 241 10.18 8.48 22.21
CA PHE A 241 9.68 9.32 21.12
C PHE A 241 10.20 8.89 19.74
N LYS A 242 11.48 8.52 19.63
CA LYS A 242 12.04 7.96 18.37
C LYS A 242 11.37 6.64 18.01
N GLN A 243 11.09 5.79 19.00
CA GLN A 243 10.35 4.55 18.82
C GLN A 243 8.94 4.83 18.28
N LEU A 244 8.22 5.78 18.88
CA LEU A 244 6.88 6.19 18.42
C LEU A 244 6.90 6.69 16.98
N LYS A 245 7.92 7.45 16.57
CA LYS A 245 8.08 7.88 15.17
C LYS A 245 8.32 6.70 14.22
N LEU A 246 9.18 5.76 14.62
CA LEU A 246 9.43 4.54 13.85
C LEU A 246 8.12 3.76 13.68
N ASP A 247 7.43 3.48 14.78
CA ASP A 247 6.18 2.72 14.79
C ASP A 247 5.11 3.40 13.92
N ASN A 248 4.90 4.71 14.06
CA ASN A 248 3.94 5.42 13.22
C ASN A 248 4.33 5.39 11.73
N SER A 249 5.61 5.50 11.39
CA SER A 249 6.04 5.47 9.98
C SER A 249 5.77 4.12 9.33
N VAL A 250 6.00 3.03 10.07
CA VAL A 250 5.68 1.67 9.61
C VAL A 250 4.16 1.49 9.50
N CYS A 251 3.42 2.02 10.47
CA CYS A 251 1.97 2.01 10.49
C CYS A 251 1.37 2.68 9.26
N ASP A 252 1.86 3.88 8.95
CA ASP A 252 1.41 4.69 7.81
C ASP A 252 1.75 4.01 6.49
N LEU A 253 2.94 3.40 6.39
CA LEU A 253 3.33 2.60 5.22
C LEU A 253 2.36 1.43 5.02
N SER A 254 2.10 0.65 6.07
CA SER A 254 1.18 -0.50 6.01
C SER A 254 -0.24 -0.08 5.63
N ALA A 255 -0.75 1.02 6.21
CA ALA A 255 -2.06 1.56 5.87
C ALA A 255 -2.14 2.02 4.41
N LYS A 256 -1.13 2.75 3.92
CA LYS A 256 -1.04 3.21 2.54
C LYS A 256 -1.01 2.04 1.55
N MET A 257 -0.18 1.03 1.82
CA MET A 257 -0.13 -0.19 1.01
C MET A 257 -1.47 -0.92 0.98
N GLY A 258 -2.20 -0.95 2.10
CA GLY A 258 -3.55 -1.51 2.16
C GLY A 258 -4.55 -0.74 1.29
N ILE A 259 -4.51 0.60 1.31
CA ILE A 259 -5.35 1.46 0.47
C ILE A 259 -5.03 1.25 -1.01
N ASP A 260 -3.75 1.29 -1.38
CA ASP A 260 -3.31 1.13 -2.76
C ASP A 260 -3.67 -0.27 -3.31
N CYS A 261 -3.53 -1.31 -2.48
CA CYS A 261 -3.98 -2.66 -2.81
C CYS A 261 -5.49 -2.75 -3.03
N ALA A 262 -6.30 -2.13 -2.16
CA ALA A 262 -7.75 -2.10 -2.31
C ALA A 262 -8.18 -1.36 -3.59
N ALA A 263 -7.48 -0.27 -3.92
CA ALA A 263 -7.71 0.47 -5.17
C ALA A 263 -7.38 -0.39 -6.40
N TYR A 264 -6.23 -1.08 -6.41
CA TYR A 264 -5.86 -2.02 -7.47
C TYR A 264 -6.91 -3.13 -7.65
N ASN A 265 -7.30 -3.79 -6.55
CA ASN A 265 -8.31 -4.86 -6.60
C ASN A 265 -9.64 -4.36 -7.15
N THR A 266 -10.06 -3.16 -6.75
CA THR A 266 -11.29 -2.53 -7.25
C THR A 266 -11.19 -2.22 -8.75
N CYS A 267 -10.08 -1.61 -9.19
CA CYS A 267 -9.80 -1.33 -10.60
C CYS A 267 -9.90 -2.60 -11.44
N ARG A 268 -9.23 -3.66 -11.01
CA ARG A 268 -9.19 -4.93 -11.75
C ARG A 268 -10.52 -5.67 -11.74
N GLN A 269 -11.28 -5.62 -10.64
CA GLN A 269 -12.63 -6.19 -10.59
C GLN A 269 -13.57 -5.47 -11.55
N GLN A 270 -13.52 -4.14 -11.60
CA GLN A 270 -14.32 -3.34 -12.53
C GLN A 270 -13.93 -3.61 -13.99
N ALA A 271 -12.63 -3.67 -14.29
CA ALA A 271 -12.15 -4.02 -15.62
C ALA A 271 -12.59 -5.44 -16.04
N MET A 272 -12.52 -6.40 -15.13
CA MET A 272 -12.99 -7.78 -15.36
C MET A 272 -14.49 -7.86 -15.64
N TYR A 273 -15.31 -7.18 -14.83
CA TYR A 273 -16.76 -7.15 -15.03
C TYR A 273 -17.10 -6.62 -16.43
N SER A 274 -16.54 -5.45 -16.78
CA SER A 274 -16.80 -4.83 -18.08
C SER A 274 -16.25 -5.65 -19.25
N PHE A 275 -15.09 -6.27 -19.10
CA PHE A 275 -14.53 -7.20 -20.09
C PHE A 275 -15.43 -8.41 -20.30
N MET A 276 -15.91 -9.06 -19.24
CA MET A 276 -16.79 -10.24 -19.36
C MET A 276 -18.10 -9.91 -20.09
N GLU A 277 -18.70 -8.76 -19.75
CA GLU A 277 -19.92 -8.27 -20.37
C GLU A 277 -19.72 -7.97 -21.86
N ALA A 278 -18.67 -7.21 -22.19
CA ALA A 278 -18.34 -6.88 -23.57
C ALA A 278 -17.92 -8.11 -24.38
N ASN A 279 -17.14 -9.03 -23.80
CA ASN A 279 -16.71 -10.26 -24.45
C ASN A 279 -17.90 -11.11 -24.91
N SER A 280 -18.95 -11.21 -24.08
CA SER A 280 -20.19 -11.89 -24.46
C SER A 280 -20.91 -11.17 -25.60
N SER A 281 -21.00 -9.83 -25.55
CA SER A 281 -21.68 -9.03 -26.58
C SER A 281 -20.94 -9.07 -27.93
N VAL A 282 -19.62 -8.83 -27.91
CA VAL A 282 -18.76 -8.84 -29.08
C VAL A 282 -18.72 -10.22 -29.73
N SER A 283 -18.78 -11.32 -28.97
CA SER A 283 -18.88 -12.66 -29.55
C SER A 283 -20.16 -12.89 -30.35
N VAL A 284 -21.28 -12.33 -29.91
CA VAL A 284 -22.54 -12.37 -30.69
C VAL A 284 -22.39 -11.51 -31.94
N THR A 285 -21.92 -10.27 -31.80
CA THR A 285 -21.71 -9.35 -32.93
C THR A 285 -20.74 -9.94 -33.96
N GLU A 286 -19.66 -10.58 -33.54
CA GLU A 286 -18.71 -11.24 -34.44
C GLU A 286 -19.41 -12.30 -35.32
N GLU A 287 -20.21 -13.19 -34.71
CA GLU A 287 -20.95 -14.21 -35.45
C GLU A 287 -21.99 -13.61 -36.40
N GLU A 288 -22.68 -12.56 -35.98
CA GLU A 288 -23.64 -11.82 -36.82
C GLU A 288 -22.97 -11.15 -38.02
N LEU A 289 -21.81 -10.53 -37.83
CA LEU A 289 -21.02 -9.94 -38.90
C LEU A 289 -20.53 -11.00 -39.89
N LYS A 290 -20.09 -12.16 -39.40
CA LYS A 290 -19.71 -13.31 -40.26
C LYS A 290 -20.89 -13.82 -41.08
N VAL A 291 -22.08 -13.90 -40.50
CA VAL A 291 -23.31 -14.29 -41.23
C VAL A 291 -23.68 -13.24 -42.27
N THR A 292 -23.70 -11.95 -41.88
CA THR A 292 -24.03 -10.83 -42.76
C THR A 292 -23.07 -10.76 -43.94
N TRP A 293 -21.77 -10.93 -43.69
CA TRP A 293 -20.75 -11.00 -44.74
C TRP A 293 -21.02 -12.12 -45.75
N LYS A 294 -21.30 -13.34 -45.28
CA LYS A 294 -21.64 -14.47 -46.18
C LYS A 294 -22.86 -14.14 -47.03
N MET A 295 -23.89 -13.51 -46.46
CA MET A 295 -25.08 -13.08 -47.20
C MET A 295 -24.75 -12.01 -48.24
N LEU A 296 -23.89 -11.04 -47.91
CA LEU A 296 -23.43 -10.00 -48.85
C LEU A 296 -22.68 -10.60 -50.04
N GLN A 297 -21.72 -11.49 -49.78
CA GLN A 297 -20.97 -12.16 -50.84
C GLN A 297 -21.86 -13.04 -51.73
N GLN A 298 -22.93 -13.60 -51.14
CA GLN A 298 -23.93 -14.34 -51.89
C GLN A 298 -24.74 -13.46 -52.83
N VAL A 299 -25.20 -12.30 -52.33
CA VAL A 299 -25.92 -11.30 -53.14
C VAL A 299 -25.03 -10.81 -54.28
N ARG A 300 -23.73 -10.53 -54.03
CA ARG A 300 -22.78 -10.16 -55.09
C ARG A 300 -22.69 -11.19 -56.20
N CYS A 301 -22.50 -12.45 -55.83
CA CYS A 301 -22.46 -13.57 -56.78
C CYS A 301 -23.74 -13.61 -57.63
N MET A 302 -24.91 -13.45 -57.00
CA MET A 302 -26.20 -13.44 -57.71
C MET A 302 -26.34 -12.24 -58.65
N VAL A 303 -25.90 -11.05 -58.23
CA VAL A 303 -25.89 -9.85 -59.09
C VAL A 303 -25.00 -10.07 -60.31
N ASP A 304 -23.78 -10.55 -60.11
CA ASP A 304 -22.83 -10.82 -61.20
C ASP A 304 -23.36 -11.91 -62.16
N ALA A 305 -23.98 -12.97 -61.63
CA ALA A 305 -24.62 -14.01 -62.43
C ALA A 305 -25.84 -13.50 -63.22
N ALA A 306 -26.66 -12.65 -62.60
CA ALA A 306 -27.81 -12.04 -63.24
C ALA A 306 -27.41 -11.07 -64.37
N LYS A 307 -26.31 -10.30 -64.19
CA LYS A 307 -25.73 -9.47 -65.25
C LYS A 307 -25.29 -10.29 -66.47
N ASN A 308 -24.80 -11.50 -66.24
CA ASN A 308 -24.44 -12.46 -67.30
C ASN A 308 -25.65 -13.17 -67.92
N ARG A 309 -26.88 -12.86 -67.45
CA ARG A 309 -28.15 -13.47 -67.91
C ARG A 309 -28.15 -14.99 -67.82
N ASP A 310 -27.43 -15.55 -66.84
CA ASP A 310 -27.31 -16.99 -66.62
C ASP A 310 -28.10 -17.40 -65.37
N PRO A 311 -29.34 -17.91 -65.53
CA PRO A 311 -30.18 -18.31 -64.40
C PRO A 311 -29.61 -19.53 -63.65
N HIS A 312 -28.79 -20.36 -64.29
CA HIS A 312 -28.14 -21.50 -63.64
C HIS A 312 -27.03 -21.01 -62.69
N LEU A 313 -26.24 -20.01 -63.10
CA LEU A 313 -25.26 -19.38 -62.21
C LEU A 313 -25.93 -18.64 -61.05
N VAL A 314 -27.09 -18.00 -61.27
CA VAL A 314 -27.86 -17.37 -60.18
C VAL A 314 -28.27 -18.42 -59.14
N ALA A 315 -28.74 -19.59 -59.58
CA ALA A 315 -29.07 -20.70 -58.69
C ALA A 315 -27.84 -21.19 -57.89
N ILE A 316 -26.70 -21.41 -58.56
CA ILE A 316 -25.44 -21.80 -57.90
C ILE A 316 -25.03 -20.78 -56.83
N CYS A 317 -25.09 -19.49 -57.16
CA CYS A 317 -24.79 -18.42 -56.21
C CYS A 317 -25.76 -18.44 -55.01
N SER A 318 -27.05 -18.68 -55.25
CA SER A 318 -28.08 -18.75 -54.19
C SER A 318 -27.93 -19.93 -53.22
N GLU A 319 -27.15 -20.94 -53.58
CA GLU A 319 -26.86 -22.11 -52.73
C GLU A 319 -25.45 -22.09 -52.12
N ARG A 320 -24.57 -21.23 -52.63
CA ARG A 320 -23.18 -21.12 -52.17
C ARG A 320 -23.12 -20.62 -50.72
N LYS A 321 -22.56 -21.43 -49.83
CA LYS A 321 -22.36 -21.11 -48.40
C LYS A 321 -20.91 -20.83 -48.02
N ASN A 322 -19.97 -21.24 -48.86
CA ASN A 322 -18.55 -21.18 -48.57
C ASN A 322 -17.97 -19.83 -49.01
N TYR A 323 -18.11 -18.84 -48.12
CA TYR A 323 -17.40 -17.56 -48.19
C TYR A 323 -16.46 -17.42 -46.99
N SER A 324 -15.23 -16.97 -47.24
CA SER A 324 -14.25 -16.75 -46.18
C SER A 324 -14.69 -15.60 -45.29
N VAL A 325 -14.60 -15.82 -43.97
CA VAL A 325 -14.87 -14.83 -42.92
C VAL A 325 -13.67 -14.65 -41.98
N ALA A 326 -12.50 -15.15 -42.36
CA ALA A 326 -11.31 -15.13 -41.51
C ALA A 326 -10.92 -13.70 -41.07
N HIS A 327 -11.14 -12.70 -41.93
CA HIS A 327 -10.88 -11.29 -41.65
C HIS A 327 -11.91 -10.62 -40.71
N LEU A 328 -12.98 -11.33 -40.34
CA LEU A 328 -13.99 -10.91 -39.36
C LEU A 328 -13.84 -11.73 -38.07
N THR A 329 -12.60 -12.12 -37.74
CA THR A 329 -12.30 -12.82 -36.48
C THR A 329 -11.78 -11.81 -35.47
N ILE A 330 -12.48 -11.65 -34.35
CA ILE A 330 -12.06 -10.73 -33.29
C ILE A 330 -10.89 -11.35 -32.52
N ASN A 331 -9.85 -10.55 -32.26
CA ASN A 331 -8.77 -10.95 -31.37
C ASN A 331 -9.17 -10.68 -29.91
N TYR A 332 -9.53 -11.75 -29.20
CA TYR A 332 -9.79 -11.72 -27.77
C TYR A 332 -8.48 -11.77 -27.00
N THR A 333 -7.79 -10.63 -26.91
CA THR A 333 -6.56 -10.53 -26.13
C THR A 333 -6.82 -11.00 -24.70
N GLY A 334 -5.97 -11.92 -24.23
CA GLY A 334 -6.12 -12.51 -22.90
C GLY A 334 -5.97 -11.47 -21.80
N VAL A 335 -6.75 -11.63 -20.72
CA VAL A 335 -6.63 -10.77 -19.55
C VAL A 335 -5.25 -10.96 -18.91
N PRO A 336 -4.50 -9.89 -18.61
CA PRO A 336 -3.24 -9.99 -17.90
C PRO A 336 -3.37 -10.78 -16.57
N PRO A 337 -2.37 -11.58 -16.20
CA PRO A 337 -2.39 -12.33 -14.94
C PRO A 337 -2.59 -11.43 -13.73
N PHE A 338 -3.23 -11.95 -12.68
CA PHE A 338 -3.40 -11.21 -11.43
C PHE A 338 -2.07 -11.08 -10.70
N ALA A 339 -1.68 -9.86 -10.35
CA ALA A 339 -0.53 -9.61 -9.48
C ALA A 339 -1.00 -9.48 -8.02
N PRO A 340 -0.66 -10.42 -7.11
CA PRO A 340 -1.01 -10.27 -5.71
C PRO A 340 -0.33 -9.04 -5.11
N CYS A 341 -1.05 -8.32 -4.25
CA CYS A 341 -0.47 -7.19 -3.54
C CYS A 341 0.71 -7.64 -2.67
N GLN A 342 1.85 -6.97 -2.84
CA GLN A 342 3.03 -7.20 -2.03
C GLN A 342 2.92 -6.43 -0.71
N THR A 343 3.57 -6.92 0.34
CA THR A 343 3.77 -6.19 1.60
C THR A 343 5.26 -5.91 1.80
N LEU A 344 5.59 -4.70 2.23
CA LEU A 344 6.96 -4.29 2.53
C LEU A 344 7.27 -4.30 4.03
N SER A 345 6.24 -4.39 4.87
CA SER A 345 6.43 -4.32 6.32
C SER A 345 5.36 -5.05 7.09
N GLU A 346 5.80 -5.70 8.17
CA GLU A 346 4.90 -6.22 9.20
C GLU A 346 4.35 -5.06 10.03
N PRO A 347 3.04 -5.06 10.36
CA PRO A 347 2.45 -3.98 11.11
C PRO A 347 3.03 -3.93 12.54
N PRO A 348 3.22 -2.73 13.11
CA PRO A 348 3.66 -2.55 14.48
C PRO A 348 2.78 -3.31 15.47
N GLY A 349 3.41 -3.86 16.50
CA GLY A 349 2.73 -4.63 17.55
C GLY A 349 2.48 -6.10 17.22
N SER A 350 2.75 -6.56 16.00
CA SER A 350 2.80 -8.01 15.71
C SER A 350 4.02 -8.66 16.37
N PRO A 351 3.96 -9.94 16.76
CA PRO A 351 5.12 -10.65 17.27
C PRO A 351 6.33 -10.61 16.31
N GLN A 352 6.07 -10.72 15.01
CA GLN A 352 7.08 -10.68 13.95
C GLN A 352 7.76 -9.31 13.87
N TYR A 353 6.99 -8.23 13.97
CA TYR A 353 7.53 -6.87 14.00
C TYR A 353 8.38 -6.64 15.25
N MET A 354 7.86 -7.02 16.43
CA MET A 354 8.57 -6.84 17.70
C MET A 354 9.88 -7.63 17.71
N GLU A 355 9.87 -8.85 17.19
CA GLU A 355 11.08 -9.67 17.05
C GLU A 355 12.08 -9.02 16.08
N ALA A 356 11.63 -8.65 14.87
CA ALA A 356 12.49 -8.08 13.84
C ALA A 356 13.12 -6.74 14.26
N MET A 357 12.36 -5.87 14.93
CA MET A 357 12.80 -4.51 15.27
C MET A 357 13.46 -4.40 16.64
N TYR A 358 13.07 -5.22 17.63
CA TYR A 358 13.41 -4.96 19.02
C TYR A 358 14.09 -6.11 19.78
N ALA A 359 14.19 -7.32 19.22
CA ALA A 359 14.79 -8.46 19.91
C ALA A 359 16.25 -8.23 20.34
N LYS A 360 16.98 -7.35 19.64
CA LYS A 360 18.40 -7.04 19.89
C LYS A 360 18.62 -5.82 20.80
N MET A 361 17.57 -5.26 21.40
CA MET A 361 17.71 -4.09 22.28
C MET A 361 18.39 -4.45 23.62
N PRO A 362 19.19 -3.54 24.21
CA PRO A 362 19.82 -3.78 25.51
C PRO A 362 18.79 -4.03 26.62
N LYS A 363 19.03 -5.01 27.49
CA LYS A 363 18.09 -5.40 28.56
C LYS A 363 17.83 -4.29 29.59
N ASN A 364 18.83 -3.45 29.85
CA ASN A 364 18.77 -2.28 30.74
C ASN A 364 18.20 -1.02 30.05
N ALA A 365 17.85 -1.10 28.76
CA ALA A 365 17.20 -0.04 27.99
C ALA A 365 15.99 -0.61 27.23
N PRO A 366 14.94 -1.07 27.95
CA PRO A 366 13.79 -1.71 27.34
C PRO A 366 13.03 -0.74 26.43
N VAL A 367 12.43 -1.30 25.38
CA VAL A 367 11.51 -0.59 24.49
C VAL A 367 10.19 -0.28 25.18
N SER A 368 9.54 0.79 24.77
CA SER A 368 8.18 1.12 25.23
C SER A 368 7.16 0.19 24.56
N ALA A 369 5.97 0.04 25.17
CA ALA A 369 4.86 -0.60 24.49
C ALA A 369 4.47 0.21 23.25
N CYS A 370 4.08 -0.48 22.17
CA CYS A 370 3.70 0.21 20.93
C CYS A 370 2.49 1.14 21.16
N GLN A 371 2.65 2.42 20.81
CA GLN A 371 1.62 3.46 20.93
C GLN A 371 1.13 3.97 19.57
N ALA A 372 1.63 3.42 18.46
CA ALA A 372 1.16 3.80 17.13
C ALA A 372 -0.30 3.41 16.91
N SER A 373 -0.96 4.12 15.99
CA SER A 373 -2.41 4.01 15.76
C SER A 373 -2.88 2.59 15.40
N CYS A 374 -2.08 1.81 14.68
CA CYS A 374 -2.35 0.42 14.32
C CYS A 374 -2.20 -0.55 15.49
N CYS A 375 -1.36 -0.24 16.49
CA CYS A 375 -1.22 -1.08 17.68
C CYS A 375 -2.43 -0.96 18.60
N LEU A 376 -2.99 0.24 18.70
CA LEU A 376 -4.13 0.53 19.58
C LEU A 376 -5.44 -0.09 19.10
N ARG A 377 -5.56 -0.44 17.81
CA ARG A 377 -6.78 -1.02 17.22
C ARG A 377 -6.95 -2.52 17.47
N ASN A 378 -5.88 -3.23 17.84
CA ASN A 378 -5.94 -4.67 18.14
C ASN A 378 -6.48 -5.00 19.53
N THR A 379 -6.72 -4.01 20.41
CA THR A 379 -7.25 -4.25 21.76
C THR A 379 -8.77 -4.18 21.86
N THR A 380 -9.47 -3.79 20.79
CA THR A 380 -10.94 -3.58 20.80
C THR A 380 -11.76 -4.64 20.06
N PHE A 381 -11.16 -5.61 19.36
CA PHE A 381 -11.88 -6.75 18.76
C PHE A 381 -11.82 -8.05 19.58
N ALA A 382 -11.27 -8.00 20.79
CA ALA A 382 -11.36 -9.08 21.78
C ALA A 382 -12.35 -8.70 22.89
N ARG A 383 -13.64 -8.61 22.55
CA ARG A 383 -14.75 -8.73 23.51
C ARG A 383 -15.91 -9.48 22.89
#